data_AF-U9UBF5-F1
#
_entry.id   AF-U9UBF5-F1
#
_cell.length_a   1.000
_cell.length_b   1.000
_cell.length_c   1.000
_cell.angle_alpha   90.00
_cell.angle_beta   90.00
_cell.angle_gamma   90.00
#
_symmetry.space_group_name_H-M   'P 1'
#
loop_
_entity.id
_entity.type
_entity.pdbx_description
1 polymer ?
#
loop_
_entity_poly.entity_id
_entity_poly.type
_entity_poly.pdbx_seq_one_letter_code
_entity_poly.pdbx_strand_id
1 'polypeptide(L)'
;MSYSLRFVAFCSEHGTGKITLVRIASNEVGCGVLYVNIPANLSELDKAFGKAINFAYERISVTRQWLRKINSDDTPKLSECAKALQTFRHASEMYKAKYDKPIVIVYDNVSHLVHKNPEILDILQDDAKHNADDRKYIAVFVCSEGSVPQRME
;
A
#
# COMPACT_ATOMS: atom_id res chain seq x y z
N MET A 1 17.36 9.42 -20.25
CA MET A 1 16.24 8.59 -19.75
C MET A 1 15.74 9.21 -18.47
N SER A 2 14.57 9.85 -18.51
CA SER A 2 13.95 10.47 -17.33
C SER A 2 13.03 9.42 -16.71
N TYR A 3 13.45 8.81 -15.60
CA TYR A 3 12.56 7.97 -14.81
C TYR A 3 11.60 8.90 -14.06
N SER A 4 10.40 9.12 -14.60
CA SER A 4 9.30 9.61 -13.78
C SER A 4 8.88 8.43 -12.89
N LEU A 5 9.52 8.29 -11.72
CA LEU A 5 9.23 7.22 -10.78
C LEU A 5 7.83 7.41 -10.21
N ARG A 6 6.86 6.71 -10.81
CA ARG A 6 5.46 6.69 -10.38
C ARG A 6 5.25 5.88 -9.09
N PHE A 7 6.15 4.92 -8.82
CA PHE A 7 6.26 4.14 -7.59
C PHE A 7 7.66 3.51 -7.48
N VAL A 8 8.05 3.02 -6.30
CA VAL A 8 9.31 2.28 -6.07
C VAL A 8 9.01 0.79 -5.95
N ALA A 9 9.75 -0.07 -6.65
CA ALA A 9 9.62 -1.52 -6.54
C ALA A 9 10.92 -2.18 -6.09
N PHE A 10 10.84 -3.08 -5.11
CA PHE A 10 11.97 -3.89 -4.63
C PHE A 10 11.70 -5.38 -4.92
N CYS A 11 12.31 -5.92 -5.97
CA CYS A 11 12.27 -7.35 -6.30
C CYS A 11 13.65 -8.00 -6.06
N SER A 12 13.66 -9.16 -5.41
CA SER A 12 14.82 -10.05 -5.23
C SER A 12 14.34 -11.40 -4.65
N GLU A 13 15.24 -12.35 -4.41
CA GLU A 13 14.88 -13.62 -3.80
C GLU A 13 14.26 -13.48 -2.39
N HIS A 14 13.49 -14.50 -1.98
CA HIS A 14 12.95 -14.59 -0.62
C HIS A 14 14.10 -14.75 0.40
N GLY A 15 13.95 -14.17 1.59
CA GLY A 15 14.99 -14.25 2.64
C GLY A 15 16.14 -13.25 2.52
N THR A 16 16.13 -12.35 1.52
CA THR A 16 17.19 -11.34 1.30
C THR A 16 17.11 -10.11 2.22
N GLY A 17 16.25 -10.12 3.24
CA GLY A 17 16.20 -9.05 4.24
C GLY A 17 15.55 -7.74 3.79
N LYS A 18 15.00 -7.65 2.57
CA LYS A 18 14.24 -6.46 2.07
C LYS A 18 13.23 -5.98 3.09
N ILE A 19 12.44 -6.91 3.63
CA ILE A 19 11.40 -6.57 4.58
C ILE A 19 11.97 -6.10 5.93
N THR A 20 13.06 -6.71 6.36
CA THR A 20 13.76 -6.30 7.58
C THR A 20 14.25 -4.85 7.43
N LEU A 21 14.84 -4.51 6.29
CA LEU A 21 15.30 -3.15 6.01
C LEU A 21 14.14 -2.15 5.96
N VAL A 22 13.06 -2.48 5.25
CA VAL A 22 11.87 -1.61 5.15
C VAL A 22 11.25 -1.38 6.53
N ARG A 23 11.14 -2.41 7.36
CA ARG A 23 10.62 -2.29 8.73
C ARG A 23 11.51 -1.45 9.63
N ILE A 24 12.83 -1.64 9.58
CA ILE A 24 13.78 -0.82 10.36
C ILE A 24 13.68 0.64 9.93
N ALA A 25 13.77 0.92 8.62
CA ALA A 25 13.64 2.27 8.08
C ALA A 25 12.29 2.90 8.45
N SER A 26 11.20 2.13 8.41
CA SER A 26 9.87 2.62 8.81
C SER A 26 9.81 2.99 10.30
N ASN A 27 10.43 2.18 11.16
CA ASN A 27 10.48 2.44 12.60
C ASN A 27 11.36 3.65 12.94
N GLU A 28 12.45 3.86 12.21
CA GLU A 28 13.34 5.02 12.37
C GLU A 28 12.68 6.32 11.88
N VAL A 29 11.95 6.27 10.76
CA VAL A 29 11.18 7.43 10.23
C VAL A 29 10.01 7.78 11.16
N GLY A 30 9.51 6.83 11.94
CA GLY A 30 8.48 7.04 12.95
C GLY A 30 7.06 7.13 12.35
N CYS A 31 6.34 8.23 12.58
CA CYS A 31 5.03 8.44 11.98
C CYS A 31 5.21 8.84 10.52
N GLY A 32 4.61 8.11 9.57
CA GLY A 32 4.72 8.44 8.13
C GLY A 32 4.84 7.24 7.20
N VAL A 33 4.82 6.01 7.73
CA VAL A 33 4.78 4.78 6.90
C VAL A 33 3.56 3.94 7.24
N LEU A 34 2.77 3.60 6.21
CA LEU A 34 1.72 2.59 6.27
C LEU A 34 2.21 1.31 5.65
N TYR A 35 1.94 0.21 6.33
CA TYR A 35 2.43 -1.10 5.92
C TYR A 35 1.25 -2.03 5.66
N VAL A 36 1.15 -2.53 4.43
CA VAL A 36 0.13 -3.48 3.97
C VAL A 36 0.83 -4.78 3.58
N ASN A 37 0.69 -5.81 4.42
CA ASN A 37 1.17 -7.15 4.07
C ASN A 37 0.11 -7.86 3.22
N ILE A 38 0.38 -8.10 1.94
CA ILE A 38 -0.56 -8.84 1.09
C ILE A 38 -0.59 -10.31 1.53
N PRO A 39 -1.73 -10.82 2.02
CA PRO A 39 -1.82 -12.18 2.49
C PRO A 39 -1.77 -13.17 1.33
N ALA A 40 -1.23 -14.36 1.58
CA ALA A 40 -1.29 -15.44 0.60
C ALA A 40 -2.74 -15.89 0.35
N ASN A 41 -3.59 -15.86 1.39
CA ASN A 41 -5.02 -16.06 1.27
C ASN A 41 -5.73 -14.72 1.05
N LEU A 42 -6.23 -14.49 -0.17
CA LEU A 42 -6.84 -13.21 -0.52
C LEU A 42 -8.10 -12.90 0.27
N SER A 43 -8.82 -13.89 0.84
CA SER A 43 -9.98 -13.61 1.71
C SER A 43 -9.61 -12.82 2.97
N GLU A 44 -8.32 -12.71 3.31
CA GLU A 44 -7.81 -11.90 4.41
C GLU A 44 -7.35 -10.51 3.98
N LEU A 45 -7.45 -10.16 2.69
CA LEU A 45 -6.95 -8.89 2.16
C LEU A 45 -7.64 -7.69 2.82
N ASP A 46 -8.95 -7.77 3.05
CA ASP A 46 -9.71 -6.72 3.74
C ASP A 46 -9.23 -6.53 5.19
N LYS A 47 -8.84 -7.63 5.85
CA LYS A 47 -8.24 -7.56 7.20
C LYS A 47 -6.86 -6.90 7.14
N ALA A 48 -6.08 -7.14 6.09
CA ALA A 48 -4.77 -6.50 5.91
C ALA A 48 -4.90 -4.99 5.69
N PHE A 49 -5.83 -4.56 4.82
CA PHE A 49 -6.15 -3.14 4.63
C PHE A 49 -6.70 -2.51 5.91
N GLY A 50 -7.65 -3.17 6.58
CA GLY A 50 -8.23 -2.70 7.84
C GLY A 50 -7.19 -2.47 8.93
N LYS A 51 -6.19 -3.36 9.05
CA LYS A 51 -5.06 -3.17 9.97
C LYS A 51 -4.22 -1.95 9.62
N ALA A 52 -3.90 -1.75 8.34
CA ALA A 52 -3.13 -0.59 7.89
C ALA A 52 -3.90 0.73 8.13
N ILE A 53 -5.21 0.74 7.91
CA ILE A 53 -6.08 1.89 8.17
C ILE A 53 -6.19 2.17 9.68
N ASN A 54 -6.35 1.15 10.52
CA ASN A 54 -6.39 1.34 11.97
C ASN A 54 -5.05 1.90 12.50
N PHE A 55 -3.92 1.42 11.96
CA PHE A 55 -2.62 1.97 12.28
C PHE A 55 -2.48 3.44 11.84
N ALA A 56 -2.99 3.79 10.66
CA ALA A 56 -3.08 5.18 10.21
C ALA A 56 -3.89 6.01 11.23
N TYR A 57 -5.06 5.52 11.64
CA TYR A 57 -5.90 6.19 12.63
C TYR A 57 -5.15 6.50 13.94
N GLU A 58 -4.51 5.49 14.52
CA GLU A 58 -3.81 5.60 15.81
C GLU A 58 -2.60 6.54 15.77
N ARG A 59 -1.82 6.52 14.68
CA ARG A 59 -0.53 7.25 14.62
C ARG A 59 -0.56 8.57 13.85
N ILE A 60 -1.52 8.74 12.94
CA ILE A 60 -1.63 9.88 12.02
C ILE A 60 -2.75 10.84 12.46
N SER A 61 -3.56 10.44 13.45
CA SER A 61 -4.67 11.24 13.98
C SER A 61 -5.75 11.54 12.92
N VAL A 62 -5.96 10.60 11.99
CA VAL A 62 -7.06 10.67 11.01
C VAL A 62 -8.38 10.62 11.77
N THR A 63 -9.33 11.51 11.51
CA THR A 63 -10.57 11.59 12.30
C THR A 63 -11.46 10.36 12.05
N ARG A 64 -11.97 9.74 13.13
CA ARG A 64 -12.79 8.50 13.10
C ARG A 64 -14.08 8.62 12.27
N GLN A 65 -14.47 9.85 11.93
CA GLN A 65 -15.70 10.22 11.23
C GLN A 65 -15.75 9.73 9.77
N TRP A 66 -14.60 9.45 9.15
CA TRP A 66 -14.49 9.00 7.74
C TRP A 66 -14.53 7.48 7.55
N LEU A 67 -14.44 6.68 8.62
CA LEU A 67 -14.42 5.20 8.56
C LEU A 67 -15.80 4.54 8.34
N ARG A 68 -16.84 5.33 8.07
CA ARG A 68 -18.21 4.80 7.92
C ARG A 68 -18.45 4.26 6.50
N LYS A 69 -18.03 3.00 6.25
CA LYS A 69 -18.69 1.97 5.40
C LYS A 69 -17.67 0.95 4.86
N ILE A 70 -17.26 0.01 5.69
CA ILE A 70 -16.66 -1.25 5.24
C ILE A 70 -17.56 -2.35 5.83
N ASN A 71 -18.56 -2.79 5.05
CA ASN A 71 -19.40 -3.93 5.43
C ASN A 71 -18.69 -5.18 4.92
N SER A 72 -18.35 -6.10 5.83
CA SER A 72 -17.72 -7.37 5.45
C SER A 72 -18.73 -8.27 4.77
N ASP A 73 -18.42 -8.70 3.57
CA ASP A 73 -19.04 -9.84 2.89
C ASP A 73 -17.91 -10.71 2.34
N ASP A 74 -18.06 -12.03 2.33
CA ASP A 74 -16.97 -13.03 2.36
C ASP A 74 -16.17 -13.23 1.05
N THR A 75 -16.05 -12.18 0.22
CA THR A 75 -15.15 -12.12 -0.94
C THR A 75 -14.44 -10.76 -0.95
N PRO A 76 -13.11 -10.69 -1.21
CA PRO A 76 -12.42 -9.41 -1.41
C PRO A 76 -12.98 -8.79 -2.68
N LYS A 77 -14.03 -7.99 -2.55
CA LYS A 77 -14.65 -7.33 -3.68
C LYS A 77 -13.71 -6.21 -4.08
N LEU A 78 -13.54 -6.02 -5.38
CA LEU A 78 -12.85 -4.86 -5.97
C LEU A 78 -13.23 -3.54 -5.28
N SER A 79 -14.49 -3.45 -4.82
CA SER A 79 -15.04 -2.34 -4.06
C SER A 79 -14.35 -2.06 -2.72
N GLU A 80 -13.87 -3.08 -2.01
CA GLU A 80 -13.18 -2.90 -0.72
C GLU A 80 -11.74 -2.40 -0.90
N CYS A 81 -11.04 -2.88 -1.93
CA CYS A 81 -9.73 -2.35 -2.32
C CYS A 81 -9.85 -0.86 -2.70
N ALA A 82 -10.84 -0.49 -3.51
CA ALA A 82 -11.08 0.90 -3.90
C ALA A 82 -11.37 1.82 -2.69
N LYS A 83 -12.15 1.35 -1.71
CA LYS A 83 -12.42 2.10 -0.47
C LYS A 83 -11.17 2.26 0.40
N ALA A 84 -10.36 1.22 0.51
CA ALA A 84 -9.11 1.27 1.26
C ALA A 84 -8.16 2.31 0.64
N LEU A 85 -8.01 2.29 -0.69
CA LEU A 85 -7.21 3.27 -1.43
C LEU A 85 -7.72 4.71 -1.25
N GLN A 86 -9.04 4.92 -1.32
CA GLN A 86 -9.62 6.24 -1.03
C GLN A 86 -9.28 6.72 0.38
N THR A 87 -9.33 5.81 1.36
CA THR A 87 -8.98 6.12 2.75
C THR A 87 -7.50 6.46 2.89
N PHE A 88 -6.62 5.70 2.21
CA PHE A 88 -5.20 5.99 2.18
C PHE A 88 -4.90 7.35 1.57
N ARG A 89 -5.50 7.70 0.42
CA ARG A 89 -5.34 9.02 -0.21
C ARG A 89 -5.72 10.14 0.75
N HIS A 90 -6.87 10.01 1.44
CA HIS A 90 -7.31 11.03 2.40
C HIS A 90 -6.36 11.15 3.59
N ALA A 91 -5.93 10.03 4.17
CA ALA A 91 -4.94 10.02 5.26
C ALA A 91 -3.61 10.67 4.83
N SER A 92 -3.20 10.44 3.58
CA SER A 92 -2.00 11.00 2.98
C SER A 92 -2.09 12.52 2.82
N GLU A 93 -3.22 13.03 2.35
CA GLU A 93 -3.48 14.47 2.24
C GLU A 93 -3.41 15.16 3.61
N MET A 94 -4.06 14.58 4.62
CA MET A 94 -4.04 15.13 5.98
C MET A 94 -2.63 15.11 6.59
N TYR A 95 -1.91 14.00 6.42
CA TYR A 95 -0.53 13.89 6.92
C TYR A 95 0.38 14.90 6.23
N LYS A 96 0.29 15.02 4.90
CA LYS A 96 1.07 16.00 4.13
C LYS A 96 0.73 17.44 4.54
N ALA A 97 -0.54 17.78 4.73
CA ALA A 97 -0.94 19.12 5.19
C ALA A 97 -0.38 19.44 6.58
N LYS A 98 -0.27 18.43 7.46
CA LYS A 98 0.20 18.62 8.84
C LYS A 98 1.73 18.65 8.98
N TYR A 99 2.44 17.85 8.19
CA TYR A 99 3.88 17.61 8.33
C TYR A 99 4.73 18.06 7.14
N ASP A 100 4.09 18.58 6.08
CA ASP A 100 4.69 18.96 4.79
C ASP A 100 5.52 17.85 4.14
N LYS A 101 5.12 16.59 4.39
CA LYS A 101 5.80 15.39 3.89
C LYS A 101 4.77 14.36 3.43
N PRO A 102 5.00 13.68 2.29
CA PRO A 102 4.12 12.59 1.86
C PRO A 102 4.28 11.39 2.79
N ILE A 103 3.20 10.64 2.95
CA ILE A 103 3.25 9.33 3.60
C ILE A 103 3.85 8.30 2.65
N VAL A 104 4.52 7.28 3.17
CA VAL A 104 4.97 6.12 2.40
C VAL A 104 4.01 4.96 2.63
N ILE A 105 3.49 4.35 1.58
CA ILE A 105 2.65 3.15 1.66
C ILE A 105 3.43 1.99 1.07
N VAL A 106 3.71 1.00 1.91
CA VAL A 106 4.43 -0.22 1.53
C VAL A 106 3.42 -1.34 1.32
N TYR A 107 3.37 -1.88 0.11
CA TYR A 107 2.67 -3.10 -0.24
C TYR A 107 3.70 -4.23 -0.28
N ASP A 108 3.69 -5.11 0.72
CA ASP A 108 4.60 -6.26 0.79
C ASP A 108 3.95 -7.54 0.28
N ASN A 109 4.78 -8.46 -0.23
CA ASN A 109 4.39 -9.75 -0.79
C ASN A 109 3.39 -9.63 -1.95
N VAL A 110 3.54 -8.61 -2.81
CA VAL A 110 2.62 -8.38 -3.94
C VAL A 110 2.67 -9.49 -4.99
N SER A 111 3.71 -10.33 -4.96
CA SER A 111 3.80 -11.56 -5.77
C SER A 111 2.62 -12.51 -5.54
N HIS A 112 1.94 -12.45 -4.39
CA HIS A 112 0.70 -13.20 -4.14
C HIS A 112 -0.45 -12.78 -5.08
N LEU A 113 -0.50 -11.52 -5.52
CA LEU A 113 -1.54 -11.00 -6.40
C LEU A 113 -1.34 -11.45 -7.84
N VAL A 114 -0.10 -11.51 -8.32
CA VAL A 114 0.22 -11.82 -9.73
C VAL A 114 -0.42 -13.12 -10.20
N HIS A 115 -0.40 -14.15 -9.35
CA HIS A 115 -0.90 -15.47 -9.71
C HIS A 115 -2.37 -15.70 -9.35
N LYS A 116 -2.90 -14.99 -8.34
CA LYS A 116 -4.24 -15.27 -7.78
C LYS A 116 -5.29 -14.27 -8.22
N ASN A 117 -4.93 -12.99 -8.27
CA ASN A 117 -5.84 -11.93 -8.67
C ASN A 117 -5.05 -10.69 -9.11
N PRO A 118 -4.61 -10.65 -10.39
CA PRO A 118 -3.76 -9.56 -10.86
C PRO A 118 -4.49 -8.24 -11.03
N GLU A 119 -5.81 -8.26 -11.15
CA GLU A 119 -6.64 -7.04 -11.24
C GLU A 119 -6.45 -6.14 -10.01
N ILE A 120 -6.26 -6.74 -8.82
CA ILE A 120 -5.96 -5.99 -7.60
C ILE A 120 -4.59 -5.31 -7.71
N LEU A 121 -3.59 -5.98 -8.28
CA LEU A 121 -2.27 -5.38 -8.49
C LEU A 121 -2.36 -4.22 -9.48
N ASP A 122 -3.11 -4.38 -10.57
CA ASP A 122 -3.33 -3.34 -11.58
C ASP A 122 -3.98 -2.10 -10.93
N ILE A 123 -4.99 -2.29 -10.08
CA ILE A 123 -5.64 -1.21 -9.32
C ILE A 123 -4.64 -0.50 -8.40
N LEU A 124 -3.81 -1.24 -7.65
CA LEU A 124 -2.80 -0.63 -6.77
C LEU A 124 -1.77 0.17 -7.59
N GLN A 125 -1.35 -0.35 -8.74
CA GLN A 125 -0.41 0.33 -9.63
C GLN A 125 -1.02 1.59 -10.25
N ASP A 126 -2.25 1.52 -10.74
CA ASP A 126 -2.93 2.65 -11.36
C ASP A 126 -3.24 3.75 -10.35
N ASP A 127 -3.59 3.39 -9.11
CA ASP A 127 -3.69 4.33 -8.00
C ASP A 127 -2.36 5.05 -7.74
N ALA A 128 -1.27 4.29 -7.65
CA ALA A 128 0.07 4.84 -7.43
C ALA A 128 0.51 5.77 -8.57
N LYS A 129 0.25 5.37 -9.82
CA LYS A 129 0.53 6.19 -11.02
C LYS A 129 -0.24 7.51 -10.98
N HIS A 130 -1.53 7.47 -10.69
CA HIS A 130 -2.36 8.66 -10.61
C HIS A 130 -1.93 9.58 -9.45
N ASN A 131 -1.56 8.99 -8.31
CA ASN A 131 -1.06 9.74 -7.17
C ASN A 131 0.32 10.37 -7.41
N ALA A 132 1.16 9.85 -8.32
CA ALA A 132 2.47 10.44 -8.61
C ALA A 132 2.36 11.89 -9.13
N ASP A 133 1.28 12.21 -9.83
CA ASP A 133 0.98 13.56 -10.31
C ASP A 133 0.57 14.48 -9.14
N ASP A 134 -0.28 13.99 -8.23
CA ASP A 134 -0.76 14.73 -7.06
C ASP A 134 0.24 14.78 -5.88
N ARG A 135 1.22 13.87 -5.88
CA ARG A 135 2.24 13.65 -4.84
C ARG A 135 1.65 13.55 -3.42
N LYS A 136 0.52 12.87 -3.24
CA LYS A 136 -0.13 12.75 -1.90
C LYS A 136 0.61 11.73 -1.05
N TYR A 137 1.02 10.61 -1.64
CA TYR A 137 1.83 9.58 -0.99
C TYR A 137 2.94 9.04 -1.90
N ILE A 138 3.81 8.20 -1.36
CA ILE A 138 4.82 7.42 -2.10
C ILE A 138 4.42 5.95 -1.99
N ALA A 139 4.22 5.28 -3.12
CA ALA A 139 3.94 3.85 -3.17
C ALA A 139 5.24 3.04 -3.25
N VAL A 140 5.38 2.02 -2.42
CA VAL A 140 6.48 1.05 -2.44
C VAL A 140 5.92 -0.35 -2.58
N PHE A 141 6.31 -1.06 -3.64
CA PHE A 141 5.92 -2.44 -3.90
C PHE A 141 7.08 -3.37 -3.59
N VAL A 142 6.87 -4.36 -2.73
CA VAL A 142 7.89 -5.36 -2.38
C VAL A 142 7.47 -6.73 -2.90
N CYS A 143 8.33 -7.30 -3.73
CA CYS A 143 8.11 -8.52 -4.50
C CYS A 143 9.23 -9.54 -4.24
N SER A 144 8.86 -10.82 -4.23
CA SER A 144 9.79 -11.92 -4.47
C SER A 144 9.94 -12.16 -5.98
N GLU A 145 11.13 -12.53 -6.43
CA GLU A 145 11.43 -12.83 -7.84
C GLU A 145 10.53 -13.91 -8.46
N GLY A 146 10.32 -13.82 -9.78
CA GLY A 146 9.73 -14.90 -10.61
C GLY A 146 8.50 -14.51 -11.45
N SER A 147 7.79 -13.43 -11.13
CA SER A 147 6.54 -13.10 -11.87
C SER A 147 6.11 -11.63 -11.87
N VAL A 148 6.56 -10.83 -10.90
CA VAL A 148 6.20 -9.42 -10.77
C VAL A 148 6.91 -8.51 -11.79
N PRO A 149 8.23 -8.66 -12.08
CA PRO A 149 8.92 -7.76 -13.00
C PRO A 149 8.28 -7.66 -14.40
N GLN A 150 7.79 -8.78 -14.97
CA GLN A 150 7.14 -8.80 -16.29
C GLN A 150 5.82 -8.03 -16.38
N ARG A 151 5.17 -7.72 -15.26
CA ARG A 151 3.93 -6.90 -15.21
C ARG A 151 4.16 -5.50 -14.62
N MET A 152 5.38 -5.21 -14.17
CA MET A 152 5.77 -3.92 -13.59
C MET A 152 6.62 -3.07 -14.55
N GLU A 153 6.97 -3.60 -15.72
CA GLU A 153 7.55 -2.84 -16.84
C GLU A 153 6.55 -1.85 -17.46
#